data_AF-A0AAC9UQX1-F1
#
_entry.id   AF-A0AAC9UQX1-F1
#
_cell.length_a   1.000
_cell.length_b   1.000
_cell.length_c   1.000
_cell.angle_alpha   90.00
_cell.angle_beta   90.00
_cell.angle_gamma   90.00
#
_symmetry.space_group_name_H-M   'P 1'
#
loop_
_entity.id
_entity.type
_entity.pdbx_description
1 polymer ?
#
loop_
_entity_poly.entity_id
_entity_poly.type
_entity_poly.pdbx_seq_one_letter_code
_entity_poly.pdbx_strand_id
1 'polypeptide(L)'
;MTLSVIGMKWKPLILCHLVAGPQRPAELKRVVQGISAKVLTDQLRELERDGIITRKVFNEVPPHVEYAISAYGKSLVSVLGMMAKWGEDRIDFLQSNGDDVQLAYRDHEKYDI
;
A
#
# COMPACT_ATOMS: atom_id res chain seq x y z
N MET A 1 -2.60 -4.39 21.08
CA MET A 1 -3.29 -3.44 20.16
C MET A 1 -2.41 -2.93 19.00
N THR A 2 -1.32 -3.61 18.65
CA THR A 2 -0.52 -3.32 17.43
C THR A 2 -0.41 -4.53 16.50
N LEU A 3 -0.55 -5.76 17.02
CA LEU A 3 -0.40 -6.98 16.22
C LEU A 3 -1.61 -7.32 15.31
N SER A 4 -2.80 -6.78 15.59
CA SER A 4 -3.97 -6.92 14.69
C SER A 4 -3.84 -6.11 13.39
N VAL A 5 -2.86 -5.20 13.32
CA VAL A 5 -2.51 -4.40 12.15
C VAL A 5 -1.66 -5.22 11.16
N ILE A 6 -0.95 -6.25 11.64
CA ILE A 6 -0.21 -7.20 10.79
C ILE A 6 -1.16 -8.25 10.17
N GLY A 7 -2.42 -8.27 10.60
CA GLY A 7 -3.55 -8.93 9.93
C GLY A 7 -4.16 -8.12 8.78
N MET A 8 -3.55 -7.01 8.34
CA MET A 8 -4.02 -6.19 7.23
C MET A 8 -3.28 -6.55 5.94
N LYS A 9 -3.58 -7.70 5.35
CA LYS A 9 -2.93 -8.18 4.11
C LYS A 9 -2.88 -7.13 2.98
N TRP A 10 -3.88 -6.24 2.91
CA TRP A 10 -4.11 -5.39 1.75
C TRP A 10 -3.84 -3.90 1.94
N LYS A 11 -4.11 -3.33 3.12
CA LYS A 11 -3.98 -1.86 3.33
C LYS A 11 -2.55 -1.36 3.12
N PRO A 12 -1.50 -2.00 3.68
CA PRO A 12 -0.12 -1.59 3.42
C PRO A 12 0.18 -1.62 1.92
N LEU A 13 -0.15 -2.71 1.22
CA LEU A 13 0.06 -2.83 -0.23
C LEU A 13 -0.65 -1.72 -1.02
N ILE A 14 -1.93 -1.45 -0.73
CA ILE A 14 -2.68 -0.35 -1.37
C ILE A 14 -1.98 0.99 -1.15
N LEU A 15 -1.59 1.28 0.10
CA LEU A 15 -0.91 2.53 0.44
C LEU A 15 0.45 2.65 -0.27
N CYS A 16 1.23 1.57 -0.35
CA CYS A 16 2.50 1.53 -1.09
C CYS A 16 2.37 1.95 -2.56
N HIS A 17 1.26 1.61 -3.20
CA HIS A 17 0.97 2.06 -4.56
C HIS A 17 0.51 3.52 -4.60
N LEU A 18 -0.36 3.94 -3.68
CA LEU A 18 -0.90 5.31 -3.64
C LEU A 18 0.14 6.38 -3.23
N VAL A 19 1.22 5.99 -2.57
CA VAL A 19 2.38 6.86 -2.31
C VAL A 19 3.07 7.25 -3.62
N ALA A 20 3.09 6.36 -4.61
CA ALA A 20 3.70 6.62 -5.92
C ALA A 20 2.89 7.62 -6.75
N GLY A 21 1.60 7.73 -6.47
CA GLY A 21 0.70 8.64 -7.17
C GLY A 21 -0.75 8.16 -7.17
N PRO A 22 -1.67 8.98 -7.71
CA PRO A 22 -3.06 8.61 -7.87
C PRO A 22 -3.23 7.35 -8.73
N GLN A 23 -4.19 6.50 -8.37
CA GLN A 23 -4.47 5.25 -9.07
C GLN A 23 -5.98 5.00 -9.17
N ARG A 24 -6.41 4.40 -10.27
CA ARG A 24 -7.77 3.89 -10.47
C ARG A 24 -7.95 2.55 -9.74
N PRO A 25 -9.17 2.18 -9.30
CA PRO A 25 -9.43 0.88 -8.67
C PRO A 25 -9.01 -0.32 -9.50
N ALA A 26 -9.13 -0.22 -10.83
CA ALA A 26 -8.73 -1.30 -11.74
C ALA A 26 -7.21 -1.49 -11.77
N GLU A 27 -6.43 -0.41 -11.64
CA GLU A 27 -4.96 -0.45 -11.57
C GLU A 27 -4.54 -1.06 -10.24
N LEU A 28 -5.11 -0.58 -9.13
CA LEU A 28 -4.89 -1.14 -7.79
C LEU A 28 -5.21 -2.64 -7.73
N LYS A 29 -6.30 -3.09 -8.36
CA LYS A 29 -6.67 -4.51 -8.40
C LYS A 29 -5.66 -5.37 -9.17
N ARG A 30 -5.01 -4.81 -10.21
CA ARG A 30 -4.00 -5.52 -11.00
C ARG A 30 -2.70 -5.69 -10.22
N VAL A 31 -2.28 -4.66 -9.50
CA VAL A 31 -1.00 -4.66 -8.76
C VAL A 31 -1.12 -5.37 -7.42
N VAL A 32 -2.25 -5.23 -6.72
CA VAL A 32 -2.54 -5.95 -5.47
C VAL A 32 -3.11 -7.34 -5.79
N GLN A 33 -2.25 -8.24 -6.28
CA GLN A 33 -2.68 -9.56 -6.73
C GLN A 33 -3.33 -10.38 -5.60
N GLY A 34 -4.44 -11.06 -5.94
CA GLY A 34 -5.18 -11.92 -5.01
C GLY A 34 -6.24 -11.19 -4.16
N ILE A 35 -6.39 -9.88 -4.26
CA ILE A 35 -7.51 -9.16 -3.64
C ILE A 35 -8.78 -9.28 -4.48
N SER A 36 -9.91 -9.58 -3.85
CA SER A 36 -11.20 -9.52 -4.55
C SER A 36 -11.63 -8.07 -4.76
N ALA A 37 -12.45 -7.81 -5.79
CA ALA A 37 -12.95 -6.46 -6.07
C ALA A 37 -13.75 -5.88 -4.89
N LYS A 38 -14.54 -6.74 -4.23
CA LYS A 38 -15.31 -6.38 -3.05
C LYS A 38 -14.40 -5.92 -1.92
N VAL A 39 -13.39 -6.75 -1.58
CA VAL A 39 -12.45 -6.44 -0.51
C VAL A 39 -11.66 -5.17 -0.84
N LEU A 40 -11.17 -4.99 -2.08
CA LEU A 40 -10.50 -3.75 -2.47
C LEU A 40 -11.39 -2.53 -2.25
N THR A 41 -12.66 -2.61 -2.66
CA THR A 41 -13.61 -1.51 -2.48
C THR A 41 -13.84 -1.21 -1.00
N ASP A 42 -14.00 -2.24 -0.18
CA ASP A 42 -14.20 -2.10 1.27
C ASP A 42 -12.97 -1.47 1.94
N GLN A 43 -11.75 -1.90 1.55
CA GLN A 43 -10.50 -1.33 2.07
C GLN A 43 -10.30 0.14 1.65
N LEU A 44 -10.62 0.50 0.39
CA LEU A 44 -10.53 1.89 -0.08
C LEU A 44 -11.52 2.79 0.68
N ARG A 45 -12.75 2.33 0.90
CA ARG A 45 -13.76 3.06 1.68
C ARG A 45 -13.33 3.26 3.13
N GLU A 46 -12.75 2.24 3.76
CA GLU A 46 -12.20 2.37 5.10
C GLU A 46 -11.07 3.41 5.15
N LEU A 47 -10.09 3.31 4.25
CA LEU A 47 -8.98 4.27 4.19
C LEU A 47 -9.44 5.69 3.89
N GLU A 48 -10.47 5.87 3.05
CA GLU A 48 -11.07 7.18 2.76
C GLU A 48 -11.78 7.73 3.99
N ARG A 49 -12.59 6.92 4.67
CA ARG A 49 -13.28 7.30 5.92
C ARG A 49 -12.30 7.66 7.04
N ASP A 50 -11.19 6.93 7.12
CA ASP A 50 -10.14 7.16 8.11
C ASP A 50 -9.26 8.38 7.73
N GLY A 51 -9.54 9.05 6.61
CA GLY A 51 -8.86 10.25 6.15
C GLY A 51 -7.44 10.01 5.60
N ILE A 52 -7.08 8.76 5.35
CA ILE A 52 -5.74 8.37 4.89
C ILE A 52 -5.59 8.57 3.38
N ILE A 53 -6.67 8.34 2.62
CA ILE A 53 -6.70 8.54 1.17
C ILE A 53 -7.85 9.49 0.78
N THR A 54 -7.73 10.10 -0.39
CA THR A 54 -8.79 10.92 -1.00
C THR A 54 -9.29 10.25 -2.26
N ARG A 55 -10.60 10.32 -2.52
CA ARG A 55 -11.22 9.89 -3.77
C ARG A 55 -11.60 11.11 -4.62
N LYS A 56 -11.18 11.13 -5.88
CA LYS A 56 -11.54 12.17 -6.84
C LYS A 56 -12.34 11.56 -7.99
N VAL A 57 -13.47 12.19 -8.33
CA VAL A 57 -14.29 11.82 -9.49
C VAL A 57 -13.93 12.74 -10.65
N PHE A 58 -13.69 12.14 -11.81
CA PHE A 58 -13.40 12.84 -13.05
C PHE A 58 -14.58 12.65 -14.01
N ASN A 59 -15.25 13.75 -14.34
CA ASN A 59 -16.43 13.78 -15.20
C ASN A 59 -16.06 13.94 -16.69
N GLU A 60 -14.97 13.31 -17.12
CA GLU A 60 -14.59 13.22 -18.53
C GLU A 60 -15.31 12.05 -19.21
N VAL A 61 -15.09 11.85 -20.51
CA VAL A 61 -15.65 10.70 -21.25
C VAL A 61 -14.51 9.71 -21.54
N PRO A 62 -14.54 8.48 -20.97
CA PRO A 62 -15.50 7.96 -20.00
C PRO A 62 -15.25 8.46 -18.56
N PRO A 63 -16.30 8.60 -17.74
CA PRO A 63 -16.14 9.06 -16.36
C PRO A 63 -15.39 8.03 -15.53
N HIS A 64 -14.50 8.49 -14.65
CA HIS A 64 -13.67 7.61 -13.84
C HIS A 64 -13.38 8.19 -12.45
N VAL A 65 -12.75 7.37 -11.61
CA VAL A 65 -12.41 7.74 -10.24
C VAL A 65 -10.96 7.36 -9.95
N GLU A 66 -10.29 8.21 -9.20
CA GLU A 66 -8.92 7.96 -8.73
C GLU A 66 -8.87 8.10 -7.22
N TYR A 67 -8.00 7.31 -6.61
CA TYR A 67 -7.64 7.40 -5.21
C TYR A 67 -6.21 7.90 -5.12
N ALA A 68 -5.93 8.75 -4.15
CA ALA A 68 -4.60 9.29 -3.89
C ALA A 68 -4.35 9.34 -2.39
N ILE A 69 -3.08 9.31 -1.97
CA ILE A 69 -2.76 9.52 -0.55
C ILE A 69 -3.15 10.95 -0.13
N SER A 70 -3.79 11.07 1.03
CA SER A 70 -4.19 12.38 1.55
C SER A 70 -3.01 13.12 2.16
N ALA A 71 -3.19 14.42 2.47
CA ALA A 71 -2.18 15.19 3.19
C ALA A 71 -1.85 14.57 4.57
N TYR A 72 -2.86 14.11 5.30
CA TYR A 72 -2.67 13.38 6.56
C TYR A 72 -2.03 12.01 6.33
N GLY A 73 -2.48 11.28 5.31
CA GLY A 73 -1.95 9.97 4.95
C GLY A 73 -0.45 9.98 4.63
N LYS A 74 0.09 11.10 4.11
CA LYS A 74 1.53 11.27 3.91
C LYS A 74 2.36 11.10 5.20
N SER A 75 1.77 11.39 6.37
CA SER A 75 2.45 11.13 7.65
C SER A 75 2.70 9.64 7.94
N LEU A 76 1.96 8.74 7.28
CA LEU A 76 2.16 7.29 7.39
C LEU A 76 3.28 6.77 6.48
N VAL A 77 3.79 7.58 5.53
CA VAL A 77 4.82 7.16 4.57
C VAL A 77 6.11 6.76 5.29
N SER A 78 6.53 7.53 6.30
CA SER A 78 7.72 7.21 7.10
C SER A 78 7.56 5.89 7.85
N VAL A 79 6.37 5.62 8.40
CA VAL A 79 6.07 4.36 9.09
C VAL A 79 6.13 3.18 8.12
N LEU A 80 5.55 3.33 6.92
CA LEU A 80 5.64 2.32 5.87
C LEU A 80 7.08 2.07 5.44
N GLY A 81 7.91 3.11 5.31
CA GLY A 81 9.34 3.00 5.00
C GLY A 81 10.10 2.24 6.08
N MET A 82 9.84 2.52 7.36
CA MET A 82 10.46 1.78 8.48
C MET A 82 10.07 0.31 8.47
N MET A 83 8.81 -0.01 8.16
CA MET A 83 8.35 -1.39 8.02
C MET A 83 8.99 -2.10 6.82
N ALA A 84 9.11 -1.41 5.69
CA ALA A 84 9.78 -1.93 4.49
C ALA A 84 11.24 -2.25 4.78
N LYS A 85 11.97 -1.30 5.37
CA LYS A 85 13.37 -1.48 5.78
C LYS A 85 13.54 -2.68 6.73
N TRP A 86 12.70 -2.78 7.76
CA TRP A 86 12.75 -3.92 8.67
C TRP A 86 12.50 -5.25 7.94
N GLY A 87 11.57 -5.26 6.97
CA GLY A 87 11.29 -6.43 6.14
C GLY A 87 12.51 -6.86 5.32
N GLU A 88 13.22 -5.91 4.72
CA GLU A 88 14.46 -6.16 3.97
C GLU A 88 15.59 -6.68 4.89
N ASP A 89 15.85 -5.98 6.00
CA ASP A 89 16.86 -6.37 6.99
C ASP A 89 16.58 -7.79 7.53
N ARG A 90 15.30 -8.16 7.68
CA ARG A 90 14.88 -9.50 8.10
C ARG A 90 15.18 -10.56 7.04
N ILE A 91 14.99 -10.26 5.75
CA ILE A 91 15.35 -11.21 4.69
C ILE A 91 16.86 -11.40 4.63
N ASP A 92 17.63 -10.31 4.67
CA ASP A 92 19.09 -10.39 4.69
C ASP A 92 19.58 -11.24 5.89
N PHE A 93 18.96 -11.09 7.06
CA PHE A 93 19.22 -11.95 8.22
C PHE A 93 18.89 -13.42 7.96
N LEU A 94 17.75 -13.74 7.35
CA LEU A 94 17.37 -15.14 7.06
C LEU A 94 18.31 -15.77 6.02
N GLN A 95 18.69 -15.03 4.98
CA GLN A 95 19.67 -15.48 3.99
C GLN A 95 21.04 -15.78 4.62
N SER A 96 21.48 -14.94 5.58
CA SER A 96 22.73 -15.17 6.31
C SER A 96 22.71 -16.42 7.19
N ASN A 97 21.52 -16.90 7.56
CA ASN A 97 21.30 -18.13 8.34
C ASN A 97 21.05 -19.37 7.46
N GLY A 98 21.13 -19.24 6.13
CA GLY A 98 20.98 -20.36 5.19
C GLY A 98 19.54 -20.65 4.74
N ASP A 99 18.59 -19.78 5.06
CA ASP A 99 17.21 -19.90 4.56
C ASP A 99 17.11 -19.39 3.10
N ASP A 100 16.46 -20.16 2.22
CA ASP A 100 16.17 -19.75 0.84
C ASP A 100 14.93 -18.85 0.81
N VAL A 101 15.13 -17.57 1.14
CA VAL A 101 14.07 -16.55 1.08
C VAL A 101 14.49 -15.46 0.11
N GLN A 102 13.63 -15.15 -0.87
CA GLN A 102 13.85 -14.07 -1.83
C GLN A 102 12.80 -12.97 -1.68
N LEU A 103 13.27 -11.72 -1.75
CA LEU A 103 12.39 -10.57 -1.90
C LEU A 103 11.81 -10.57 -3.30
N ALA A 104 10.48 -10.49 -3.40
CA ALA A 104 9.82 -10.28 -4.69
C ALA A 104 10.06 -8.86 -5.24
N TYR A 105 10.35 -7.89 -4.35
CA TYR A 105 10.63 -6.50 -4.69
C TYR A 105 11.41 -5.83 -3.53
N ARG A 106 12.35 -4.92 -3.85
CA ARG A 106 13.03 -4.02 -2.90
C ARG A 106 12.49 -2.62 -3.18
N ASP A 107 11.85 -1.98 -2.22
CA ASP A 107 11.23 -0.67 -2.43
C ASP A 107 11.29 0.26 -1.22
N HIS A 108 12.22 0.04 -0.28
CA HIS A 108 12.51 1.04 0.76
C HIS A 108 12.86 2.42 0.17
N GLU A 109 13.57 2.49 -0.97
CA GLU A 109 13.95 3.73 -1.65
C GLU A 109 12.74 4.59 -2.07
N LYS A 110 11.55 3.99 -2.19
CA LYS A 110 10.32 4.67 -2.58
C LYS A 110 9.74 5.54 -1.45
N TYR A 111 10.26 5.40 -0.23
CA TYR A 111 9.78 6.05 0.99
C TYR A 111 10.78 7.03 1.58
N ASP A 112 11.94 7.23 0.94
CA ASP A 112 12.88 8.27 1.34
C ASP A 112 12.31 9.66 0.94
N ILE A 113 12.18 10.53 1.94
CA ILE A 113 11.72 11.93 1.82
C ILE A 113 12.92 12.85 1.90
#